data_AF-A0A964C1S4-F1
#
_entry.id   AF-A0A964C1S4-F1
#
_cell.length_a   1.000
_cell.length_b   1.000
_cell.length_c   1.000
_cell.angle_alpha   90.00
_cell.angle_beta   90.00
_cell.angle_gamma   90.00
#
_symmetry.space_group_name_H-M   'P 1'
#
loop_
_entity.id
_entity.type
_entity.pdbx_description
1 polymer ?
#
loop_
_entity_poly.entity_id
_entity_poly.type
_entity_poly.pdbx_seq_one_letter_code
_entity_poly.pdbx_strand_id
1 'polypeptide(L)' 'MQDAGYTVFMGFGGLWILMGIAAVIFLFKSDGQKLRFGKWGLLVAIPILVPIALVLTYQIFRPFIIPHL' A
#
# COMPACT_ATOMS: atom_id res chain seq x y z
N MET A 1 8.94 -22.64 -13.14
CA MET A 1 8.37 -21.70 -14.14
C MET A 1 7.23 -20.86 -13.57
N GLN A 2 6.37 -21.44 -12.72
CA GLN A 2 5.28 -20.73 -12.03
C GLN A 2 5.78 -19.68 -11.00
N ASP A 3 6.86 -19.99 -10.27
CA ASP A 3 7.41 -19.09 -9.24
C ASP A 3 8.14 -17.87 -9.81
N ALA A 4 8.76 -18.04 -10.98
CA ALA A 4 9.49 -16.96 -11.65
C ALA A 4 8.55 -15.84 -12.10
N GLY A 5 7.40 -16.20 -12.69
CA GLY A 5 6.37 -15.23 -13.08
C GLY A 5 5.79 -14.48 -11.89
N TYR A 6 5.49 -15.20 -10.80
CA TYR A 6 4.99 -14.59 -9.56
C TYR A 6 6.02 -13.65 -8.92
N THR A 7 7.29 -14.05 -8.89
CA THR A 7 8.39 -13.24 -8.34
C THR A 7 8.59 -11.96 -9.12
N VAL A 8 8.58 -12.04 -10.46
CA VAL A 8 8.70 -10.86 -11.33
C VAL A 8 7.49 -9.93 -11.15
N PHE A 9 6.28 -10.48 -11.05
CA PHE A 9 5.07 -9.69 -10.81
C PHE A 9 5.14 -8.94 -9.46
N MET A 10 5.55 -9.62 -8.39
CA MET A 10 5.71 -8.99 -7.07
C MET A 10 6.83 -7.93 -7.08
N GLY A 11 7.94 -8.20 -7.77
CA GLY A 11 9.04 -7.24 -7.93
C GLY A 11 8.62 -5.99 -8.70
N PHE A 12 7.94 -6.16 -9.83
CA PHE A 12 7.38 -5.05 -10.60
C PHE A 12 6.33 -4.28 -9.81
N GLY A 13 5.42 -4.97 -9.11
CA GLY A 13 4.41 -4.34 -8.26
C GLY A 13 5.05 -3.46 -7.17
N GLY A 14 6.08 -3.98 -6.50
CA GLY A 14 6.86 -3.22 -5.53
C GLY A 14 7.55 -2.00 -6.14
N LEU A 15 8.20 -2.17 -7.29
CA LEU A 15 8.85 -1.06 -8.01
C LEU A 15 7.84 0.04 -8.40
N TRP A 16 6.67 -0.33 -8.91
CA TRP A 16 5.61 0.60 -9.28
C TRP A 16 5.05 1.36 -8.07
N ILE A 17 4.90 0.70 -6.92
CA ILE A 17 4.49 1.36 -5.67
C ILE A 17 5.52 2.43 -5.27
N LEU A 18 6.81 2.10 -5.32
CA LEU A 18 7.88 3.05 -5.01
C LEU A 18 7.89 4.23 -5.98
N MET A 19 7.71 3.98 -7.28
CA MET A 19 7.59 5.03 -8.28
C MET A 19 6.36 5.92 -8.07
N GLY A 20 5.22 5.34 -7.71
CA GLY A 20 4.00 6.09 -7.39
C GLY A 20 4.19 7.01 -6.20
N ILE A 21 4.81 6.51 -5.12
CA ILE A 21 5.16 7.33 -3.94
C ILE A 21 6.11 8.47 -4.34
N ALA A 22 7.18 8.16 -5.08
CA ALA A 22 8.15 9.16 -5.53
C ALA A 22 7.51 10.23 -6.43
N ALA A 23 6.62 9.83 -7.35
CA ALA A 23 5.90 10.74 -8.22
C ALA A 23 5.00 11.70 -7.44
N VAL A 24 4.26 11.19 -6.45
CA VAL A 24 3.41 12.01 -5.57
C VAL A 24 4.24 13.00 -4.75
N ILE A 25 5.37 12.56 -4.20
CA ILE A 25 6.30 13.45 -3.46
C ILE A 25 6.86 14.53 -4.39
N PHE A 26 7.28 14.16 -5.60
CA PHE A 26 7.83 15.10 -6.58
C PHE A 26 6.78 16.12 -7.05
N LEU A 27 5.54 15.68 -7.27
CA LEU A 27 4.41 16.55 -7.62
C LEU A 27 4.13 17.59 -6.53
N PHE A 28 4.06 17.18 -5.26
CA PHE A 28 3.89 18.13 -4.16
C PHE A 28 5.08 19.09 -4.04
N LYS A 29 6.29 18.62 -4.36
CA LYS A 29 7.49 19.44 -4.37
C LYS A 29 7.50 20.46 -5.52
N SER A 30 7.00 20.12 -6.72
CA SER A 30 6.89 21.06 -7.84
C SER A 30 5.88 22.18 -7.56
N ASP A 31 4.82 21.88 -6.83
CA ASP A 31 3.79 22.88 -6.45
C ASP A 31 4.21 23.78 -5.28
N GLY A 32 5.43 23.62 -4.75
CA GLY A 32 5.90 24.36 -3.56
C GLY A 32 5.08 24.06 -2.30
N GLN A 33 4.22 23.04 -2.34
CA GLN A 33 3.38 22.64 -1.21
C GLN A 33 4.20 21.82 -0.23
N LYS A 34 4.30 22.31 1.00
CA LYS A 34 4.81 21.50 2.12
C LYS A 34 3.86 20.31 2.28
N LEU A 35 4.41 19.09 2.33
CA LEU A 35 3.64 17.86 2.58
C LEU A 35 2.89 18.01 3.91
N ARG A 36 1.63 18.42 3.82
CA ARG A 36 0.78 18.74 4.97
C ARG A 36 -0.17 17.59 5.18
N PHE A 37 0.11 16.78 6.19
CA PHE A 37 -0.84 15.82 6.73
C PHE A 37 -1.94 16.57 7.48
N GLY A 38 -2.88 17.13 6.73
CA GLY A 38 -4.06 17.80 7.28
C GLY A 38 -5.13 16.80 7.74
N LYS A 39 -5.98 17.21 8.68
CA LYS A 39 -7.13 16.40 9.15
C LYS A 39 -8.01 15.90 8.00
N TRP A 40 -8.18 16.73 6.96
CA TRP A 40 -8.93 16.38 5.74
C TRP A 40 -8.25 15.30 4.90
N GLY A 41 -6.92 15.35 4.76
CA GLY A 41 -6.16 14.31 4.06
C GLY A 41 -6.24 12.97 4.79
N LEU A 42 -6.19 12.99 6.12
CA LEU A 42 -6.35 11.79 6.93
C LEU A 42 -7.77 11.21 6.81
N LEU A 43 -8.81 12.07 6.83
CA LEU A 43 -10.21 11.65 6.64
C LEU A 43 -10.40 10.88 5.32
N VAL A 44 -9.76 11.32 4.25
CA VAL A 44 -9.81 10.67 2.93
C VAL A 44 -8.94 9.40 2.90
N ALA A 45 -7.80 9.40 3.59
CA ALA A 45 -6.90 8.26 3.64
C ALA A 45 -7.49 7.07 4.44
N ILE A 46 -8.23 7.34 5.52
CA ILE A 46 -8.83 6.31 6.38
C ILE A 46 -9.67 5.28 5.61
N PRO A 47 -10.69 5.65 4.81
CA PRO A 47 -11.52 4.68 4.08
C PRO A 47 -10.76 3.90 3.01
N ILE A 48 -9.57 4.37 2.59
CA ILE A 48 -8.70 3.66 1.66
C ILE A 48 -7.79 2.69 2.42
N LEU A 49 -7.13 3.17 3.48
CA LEU A 49 -6.13 2.42 4.23
C LEU A 49 -6.76 1.36 5.15
N VAL A 50 -7.94 1.63 5.73
CA VAL A 50 -8.57 0.71 6.68
C VAL A 50 -8.95 -0.63 6.02
N PRO A 51 -9.66 -0.68 4.87
CA PRO A 51 -9.96 -1.95 4.22
C PRO A 51 -8.70 -2.72 3.80
N ILE A 52 -7.69 -2.01 3.29
CA ILE A 52 -6.41 -2.62 2.90
C ILE A 52 -5.72 -3.23 4.12
N ALA A 53 -5.60 -2.48 5.22
CA ALA A 53 -5.00 -2.96 6.45
C ALA A 53 -5.75 -4.19 7.00
N LEU A 54 -7.08 -4.14 7.05
CA LEU A 54 -7.90 -5.26 7.52
C LEU A 54 -7.70 -6.52 6.69
N VAL A 55 -7.67 -6.42 5.36
CA VAL A 55 -7.46 -7.57 4.48
C VAL A 55 -6.05 -8.14 4.63
N LEU A 56 -5.03 -7.28 4.67
CA LEU A 56 -3.64 -7.73 4.84
C LEU A 56 -3.44 -8.39 6.20
N THR A 57 -3.96 -7.78 7.26
CA THR A 57 -3.96 -8.36 8.61
C THR A 57 -4.69 -9.70 8.62
N TYR A 58 -5.90 -9.77 8.07
CA TYR A 58 -6.65 -11.02 7.99
C TYR A 58 -5.86 -12.11 7.26
N GLN A 59 -5.23 -11.81 6.13
CA GLN A 59 -4.46 -12.79 5.37
C GLN A 59 -3.26 -13.34 6.14
N ILE A 60 -2.60 -12.50 6.95
CA ILE A 60 -1.48 -12.89 7.82
C ILE A 60 -1.97 -13.76 8.99
N PHE A 61 -3.11 -13.41 9.60
CA PHE A 61 -3.66 -14.13 10.76
C PHE A 61 -4.46 -15.38 10.36
N ARG A 62 -5.01 -15.46 9.15
CA ARG A 62 -5.76 -16.58 8.60
C ARG A 62 -5.11 -17.95 8.86
N PRO A 63 -3.82 -18.18 8.55
CA PRO A 63 -3.16 -19.46 8.82
C PRO A 63 -2.96 -19.78 10.31
N PHE A 64 -3.17 -18.84 11.23
CA PHE A 64 -3.15 -19.08 12.67
C PHE A 64 -4.55 -19.32 13.27
N ILE A 65 -5.62 -18.84 12.61
CA ILE A 65 -7.00 -18.98 13.10
C ILE A 65 -7.65 -20.26 12.54
N ILE A 66 -7.50 -20.53 11.24
CA ILE A 66 -8.12 -21.69 10.56
C ILE A 66 -7.63 -23.06 11.06
N PRO A 67 -6.38 -23.26 11.54
CA PRO A 67 -5.99 -24.56 12.12
C PRO A 67 -6.73 -24.93 13.41
N HIS A 68 -7.44 -23.99 14.04
CA HIS A 68 -8.09 -24.15 15.34
C HIS A 68 -9.64 -24.10 15.27
N LEU A 69 -10.20 -24.09 14.07
CA LEU A 69 -11.64 -24.14 13.75
C LEU A 69 -11.94 -25.41 12.96
#